data_AF-A0A3B0RZU0-F1
#
_entry.id   AF-A0A3B0RZU0-F1
#
_cell.length_a   1.000
_cell.length_b   1.000
_cell.length_c   1.000
_cell.angle_alpha   90.00
_cell.angle_beta   90.00
_cell.angle_gamma   90.00
#
_symmetry.space_group_name_H-M   'P 1'
#
loop_
_entity.id
_entity.type
_entity.pdbx_description
1 polymer ?
#
loop_
_entity_poly.entity_id
_entity_poly.type
_entity_poly.pdbx_seq_one_letter_code
_entity_poly.pdbx_strand_id
1 'polypeptide(L)'
;METAQMAEITIQLNGEPHRLGDGLTIADLVRSLDLDPAKVAVERNLEIVPRSTLADLIVEDGDAFEIVHFVGGGDHRADKVIDEGWTVAGKTFQSRLIVGTGKYKDFEENAAAVAAAGAEIVTVAVRRVNVMDRNQPVLMDYIDPQKITYLPNTAGCFNADDAIRTLRLARE
;
A
#
# COMPACT_ATOMS: atom_id res chain seq x y z
N MET A 1 -34.09 -17.77 -42.13
CA MET A 1 -33.73 -17.67 -40.70
C MET A 1 -33.70 -16.19 -40.38
N GLU A 2 -34.68 -15.74 -39.61
CA GLU A 2 -34.84 -14.35 -39.20
C GLU A 2 -33.81 -14.09 -38.09
N THR A 3 -32.85 -13.22 -38.34
CA THR A 3 -31.90 -12.76 -37.33
C THR A 3 -32.68 -11.92 -36.34
N ALA A 4 -32.95 -12.45 -35.15
CA ALA A 4 -33.52 -11.68 -34.05
C ALA A 4 -32.60 -10.47 -33.80
N GLN A 5 -33.14 -9.28 -34.02
CA GLN A 5 -32.44 -8.03 -33.76
C GLN A 5 -32.32 -7.90 -32.23
N MET A 6 -31.12 -8.11 -31.69
CA MET A 6 -30.87 -7.89 -30.27
C MET A 6 -31.22 -6.44 -29.94
N ALA A 7 -32.11 -6.23 -28.97
CA ALA A 7 -32.36 -4.90 -28.45
C ALA A 7 -31.04 -4.33 -27.92
N GLU A 8 -30.77 -3.05 -28.18
CA GLU A 8 -29.64 -2.35 -27.57
C GLU A 8 -30.11 -1.69 -26.28
N ILE A 9 -29.28 -1.79 -25.23
CA ILE A 9 -29.46 -1.08 -23.97
C ILE A 9 -28.30 -0.10 -23.76
N THR A 10 -28.54 0.94 -22.98
CA THR A 10 -27.56 1.96 -22.62
C THR A 10 -27.30 1.92 -21.13
N ILE A 11 -26.02 1.82 -20.74
CA ILE A 11 -25.57 1.85 -19.33
C ILE A 11 -24.58 2.98 -19.12
N GLN A 12 -24.29 3.29 -17.85
CA GLN A 12 -23.12 4.05 -17.43
C GLN A 12 -22.05 3.09 -16.94
N LEU A 13 -20.83 3.18 -17.45
CA LEU A 13 -19.71 2.34 -17.04
C LEU A 13 -18.51 3.23 -16.70
N ASN A 14 -18.09 3.21 -15.44
CA ASN A 14 -17.02 4.05 -14.89
C ASN A 14 -17.19 5.53 -15.25
N GLY A 15 -18.43 6.01 -15.23
CA GLY A 15 -18.81 7.39 -15.54
C GLY A 15 -19.06 7.71 -17.03
N GLU A 16 -18.84 6.75 -17.94
CA GLU A 16 -19.01 6.95 -19.38
C GLU A 16 -20.18 6.13 -19.96
N PRO A 17 -21.02 6.70 -20.84
CA PRO A 17 -22.15 5.98 -21.43
C PRO A 17 -21.67 4.91 -22.41
N HIS A 18 -22.21 3.70 -22.26
CA HIS A 18 -21.89 2.54 -23.11
C HIS A 18 -23.17 1.91 -23.66
N ARG A 19 -23.12 1.46 -24.92
CA ARG A 19 -24.19 0.68 -25.56
C ARG A 19 -23.74 -0.75 -25.76
N LEU A 20 -24.63 -1.68 -25.44
CA LEU A 20 -24.39 -3.11 -25.57
C LEU A 20 -25.69 -3.82 -25.98
N GLY A 21 -25.55 -5.05 -26.47
CA GLY A 21 -26.70 -5.91 -26.71
C GLY A 21 -27.37 -6.31 -25.40
N ASP A 22 -28.70 -6.37 -25.42
CA ASP A 22 -29.52 -6.86 -24.32
C ASP A 22 -29.24 -8.34 -23.99
N GLY A 23 -29.53 -8.74 -22.76
CA GLY A 23 -29.41 -10.11 -22.28
C GLY A 23 -28.00 -10.55 -21.86
N LEU A 24 -27.03 -9.63 -21.79
CA LEU A 24 -25.70 -9.91 -21.25
C LEU A 24 -25.73 -9.98 -19.72
N THR A 25 -24.98 -10.93 -19.16
CA THR A 25 -24.73 -10.95 -17.70
C THR A 25 -23.67 -9.91 -17.33
N ILE A 26 -23.59 -9.54 -16.05
CA ILE A 26 -22.51 -8.66 -15.57
C ILE A 26 -21.13 -9.32 -15.84
N ALA A 27 -21.02 -10.64 -15.74
CA ALA A 27 -19.79 -11.35 -16.08
C ALA A 27 -19.44 -11.23 -17.58
N ASP A 28 -20.43 -11.22 -18.47
CA ASP A 28 -20.21 -11.02 -19.90
C ASP A 28 -19.81 -9.57 -20.22
N LEU A 29 -20.41 -8.60 -19.53
CA LEU A 29 -19.98 -7.20 -19.58
C LEU A 29 -18.50 -7.08 -19.19
N VAL A 30 -18.09 -7.65 -18.05
CA VAL A 30 -16.68 -7.63 -17.61
C VAL A 30 -15.76 -8.28 -18.65
N ARG A 31 -16.14 -9.44 -19.21
CA ARG A 31 -15.35 -10.11 -20.26
C ARG A 31 -15.24 -9.28 -21.54
N SER A 32 -16.29 -8.53 -21.89
CA SER A 32 -16.28 -7.65 -23.07
C SER A 32 -15.27 -6.50 -22.95
N LEU A 33 -14.87 -6.15 -21.72
CA LEU A 33 -13.81 -5.18 -21.42
C LEU A 33 -12.41 -5.80 -21.38
N ASP A 34 -12.26 -7.07 -21.80
CA ASP A 34 -11.00 -7.84 -21.69
C ASP A 34 -10.52 -8.01 -20.24
N LEU A 35 -11.46 -8.09 -19.30
CA LEU A 35 -11.21 -8.29 -17.87
C LEU A 35 -11.68 -9.67 -17.42
N ASP A 36 -11.01 -10.20 -16.39
CA ASP A 36 -11.40 -11.44 -15.71
C ASP A 36 -12.39 -11.12 -14.58
N PRO A 37 -13.64 -11.63 -14.61
CA PRO A 37 -14.62 -11.45 -13.53
C PRO A 37 -14.12 -11.85 -12.15
N ALA A 38 -13.16 -12.78 -12.06
CA ALA A 38 -12.57 -13.19 -10.78
C ALA A 38 -11.58 -12.15 -10.20
N LYS A 39 -11.09 -11.21 -11.01
CA LYS A 39 -10.04 -10.24 -10.65
C LYS A 39 -10.53 -8.80 -10.49
N VAL A 40 -11.82 -8.55 -10.72
CA VAL A 40 -12.43 -7.22 -10.58
C VAL A 40 -13.32 -7.15 -9.35
N ALA A 41 -13.59 -5.94 -8.86
CA ALA A 41 -14.74 -5.64 -8.01
C ALA A 41 -15.74 -4.84 -8.85
N VAL A 42 -17.02 -5.17 -8.71
CA VAL A 42 -18.10 -4.54 -9.47
C VAL A 42 -19.10 -3.94 -8.49
N GLU A 43 -19.40 -2.67 -8.69
CA GLU A 43 -20.55 -1.98 -8.10
C GLU A 43 -21.61 -1.81 -9.18
N ARG A 44 -22.89 -2.00 -8.83
CA ARG A 44 -24.06 -1.70 -9.65
C ARG A 44 -24.98 -0.77 -8.87
N ASN A 45 -25.26 0.41 -9.39
CA ASN A 45 -26.20 1.38 -8.79
C ASN A 45 -25.91 1.67 -7.30
N LEU A 46 -24.63 1.90 -6.96
CA LEU A 46 -24.13 2.15 -5.59
C LEU A 46 -24.13 0.93 -4.64
N GLU A 47 -24.37 -0.27 -5.16
CA GLU A 47 -24.30 -1.52 -4.40
C GLU A 47 -23.22 -2.46 -4.93
N ILE A 48 -22.38 -2.98 -4.04
CA ILE A 48 -21.33 -3.93 -4.41
C ILE A 48 -21.96 -5.28 -4.78
N VAL A 49 -21.70 -5.75 -5.99
CA VAL A 49 -22.17 -7.03 -6.50
C VAL A 49 -21.19 -8.14 -6.12
N PRO A 50 -21.60 -9.17 -5.36
CA PRO A 50 -20.74 -10.30 -5.05
C PRO A 50 -20.22 -10.99 -6.32
N ARG A 51 -18.92 -11.31 -6.36
CA ARG A 51 -18.31 -11.97 -7.54
C ARG A 51 -19.03 -13.25 -7.96
N SER A 52 -19.57 -13.99 -7.00
CA SER A 52 -20.30 -15.23 -7.24
C SER A 52 -21.59 -15.07 -8.02
N THR A 53 -22.20 -13.87 -8.04
CA THR A 53 -23.49 -13.61 -8.70
C THR A 53 -23.34 -12.93 -10.06
N LEU A 54 -22.13 -12.56 -10.48
CA LEU A 54 -21.91 -11.81 -11.73
C LEU A 54 -22.38 -12.58 -12.97
N ALA A 55 -22.33 -13.91 -12.95
CA ALA A 55 -22.75 -14.76 -14.06
C ALA A 55 -24.28 -14.96 -14.12
N ASP A 56 -25.01 -14.59 -13.07
CA ASP A 56 -26.45 -14.84 -12.95
C ASP A 56 -27.28 -13.56 -13.15
N LEU A 57 -26.68 -12.39 -12.91
CA LEU A 57 -27.36 -11.10 -12.99
C LEU A 57 -27.26 -10.53 -14.40
N ILE A 58 -28.41 -10.25 -15.00
CA ILE A 58 -28.53 -9.58 -16.30
C ILE A 58 -28.32 -8.07 -16.13
N VAL A 59 -27.61 -7.48 -17.09
CA VAL A 59 -27.44 -6.03 -17.20
C VAL A 59 -28.74 -5.43 -17.74
N GLU A 60 -29.24 -4.39 -17.07
CA GLU A 60 -30.48 -3.73 -17.44
C GLU A 60 -30.22 -2.33 -18.01
N ASP A 61 -31.14 -1.86 -18.86
CA ASP A 61 -31.07 -0.51 -19.42
C ASP A 61 -31.09 0.54 -18.30
N GLY A 62 -30.15 1.49 -18.38
CA GLY A 62 -29.98 2.54 -17.39
C GLY A 62 -29.12 2.19 -16.18
N ASP A 63 -28.59 0.96 -16.08
CA ASP A 63 -27.67 0.60 -14.99
C ASP A 63 -26.41 1.48 -14.98
N ALA A 64 -25.91 1.77 -13.77
CA ALA A 64 -24.62 2.39 -13.56
C ALA A 64 -23.66 1.40 -12.89
N PHE A 65 -22.52 1.15 -13.52
CA PHE A 65 -21.47 0.26 -13.03
C PHE A 65 -20.17 1.00 -12.74
N GLU A 66 -19.55 0.65 -11.62
CA GLU A 66 -18.14 0.95 -11.34
C GLU A 66 -17.36 -0.38 -11.27
N ILE A 67 -16.36 -0.54 -12.12
CA ILE A 67 -15.55 -1.76 -12.26
C ILE A 67 -14.08 -1.40 -12.04
N VAL A 68 -13.52 -1.94 -10.96
CA VAL A 68 -12.13 -1.68 -10.55
C VAL A 68 -11.35 -2.99 -10.39
N HIS A 69 -10.03 -2.90 -10.54
CA HIS A 69 -9.10 -4.00 -10.26
C HIS A 69 -7.87 -3.49 -9.50
N PHE A 70 -7.14 -4.40 -8.86
CA PHE A 70 -5.88 -4.03 -8.22
C PHE A 70 -4.81 -3.78 -9.28
N VAL A 71 -4.23 -2.59 -9.26
CA VAL A 71 -3.00 -2.27 -9.99
C VAL A 71 -1.79 -2.48 -9.08
N GLY A 72 -0.73 -3.10 -9.60
CA GLY A 72 0.56 -3.14 -8.91
C GLY A 72 1.21 -1.75 -8.96
N GLY A 73 1.71 -1.26 -7.84
CA GLY A 73 2.49 -0.02 -7.83
C GLY A 73 3.89 -0.22 -8.41
N GLY A 74 4.34 0.70 -9.27
CA GLY A 74 5.69 0.71 -9.86
C GLY A 74 5.72 1.46 -11.19
N ASP A 75 6.82 2.15 -11.51
CA ASP A 75 7.01 2.73 -12.85
C ASP A 75 7.37 1.59 -13.81
N HIS A 76 6.50 1.27 -14.76
CA HIS A 76 6.72 0.19 -15.72
C HIS A 76 7.67 0.58 -16.87
N ARG A 77 8.38 1.71 -16.77
CA ARG A 77 9.55 1.94 -17.62
C ARG A 77 10.69 1.05 -17.15
N ALA A 78 10.75 -0.15 -17.74
CA ALA A 78 11.93 -1.02 -17.70
C ALA A 78 13.08 -0.46 -18.57
N ASP A 79 13.33 0.84 -18.51
CA ASP A 79 14.66 1.35 -18.83
C ASP A 79 15.52 0.99 -17.63
N LYS A 80 16.66 0.33 -17.87
CA LYS A 80 17.65 -0.02 -16.85
C LYS A 80 17.85 1.17 -15.89
N VAL A 81 17.17 1.16 -14.76
CA VAL A 81 17.48 2.03 -13.65
C VAL A 81 18.82 1.51 -13.16
N ILE A 82 19.89 2.18 -13.58
CA ILE A 82 21.09 2.24 -12.77
C ILE A 82 20.59 2.57 -11.37
N ASP A 83 20.84 1.66 -10.43
CA ASP A 83 20.46 1.80 -9.03
C ASP A 83 21.24 2.97 -8.43
N GLU A 84 20.85 4.16 -8.84
CA GLU A 84 21.31 5.41 -8.29
C GLU A 84 20.57 5.51 -6.97
N GLY A 85 21.27 5.12 -5.90
CA GLY A 85 20.84 5.37 -4.53
C GLY A 85 20.30 6.80 -4.37
N TRP A 86 19.47 7.02 -3.37
CA TRP A 86 18.82 8.30 -3.12
C TRP A 86 19.58 9.08 -2.05
N THR A 87 19.54 10.41 -2.13
CA THR A 87 20.25 11.30 -1.18
C THR A 87 19.26 12.14 -0.38
N VAL A 88 19.46 12.20 0.93
CA VAL A 88 18.72 13.07 1.84
C VAL A 88 19.68 13.68 2.86
N ALA A 89 19.57 14.99 3.09
CA ALA A 89 20.42 15.74 4.02
C ALA A 89 21.93 15.48 3.84
N GLY A 90 22.38 15.30 2.59
CA GLY A 90 23.79 15.05 2.24
C GLY A 90 24.29 13.62 2.48
N LYS A 91 23.43 12.68 2.88
CA LYS A 91 23.74 11.24 2.95
C LYS A 91 23.06 10.48 1.82
N THR A 92 23.80 9.60 1.17
CA THR A 92 23.30 8.74 0.09
C THR A 92 23.05 7.33 0.61
N PHE A 93 21.91 6.76 0.23
CA PHE A 93 21.43 5.43 0.63
C PHE A 93 21.06 4.65 -0.63
N GLN A 94 21.34 3.35 -0.67
CA GLN A 94 20.88 2.46 -1.74
C GLN A 94 19.45 1.97 -1.46
N SER A 95 19.21 1.54 -0.23
CA SER A 95 17.93 1.03 0.22
C SER A 95 16.91 2.15 0.38
N ARG A 96 15.78 2.00 -0.31
CA ARG A 96 14.62 2.89 -0.20
C ARG A 96 13.64 2.46 0.89
N LEU A 97 13.98 1.41 1.63
CA LEU A 97 13.17 0.88 2.72
C LEU A 97 13.68 1.39 4.07
N ILE A 98 12.85 2.17 4.74
CA ILE A 98 13.09 2.62 6.12
C ILE A 98 12.32 1.70 7.07
N VAL A 99 13.01 1.15 8.08
CA VAL A 99 12.44 0.18 9.01
C VAL A 99 12.24 0.81 10.41
N GLY A 100 11.14 0.47 11.10
CA GLY A 100 10.96 0.85 12.50
C GLY A 100 11.55 -0.19 13.46
N THR A 101 11.83 0.20 14.70
CA THR A 101 12.31 -0.75 15.74
C THR A 101 11.25 -1.20 16.73
N GLY A 102 10.05 -0.62 16.66
CA GLY A 102 8.96 -0.98 17.55
C GLY A 102 8.28 -2.30 17.16
N LYS A 103 7.63 -2.94 18.14
CA LYS A 103 6.70 -4.08 17.96
C LYS A 103 7.32 -5.42 17.53
N TYR A 104 8.65 -5.54 17.51
CA TYR A 104 9.32 -6.85 17.46
C TYR A 104 9.21 -7.55 18.80
N LYS A 105 9.35 -8.88 18.79
CA LYS A 105 9.37 -9.69 20.02
C LYS A 105 10.55 -9.30 20.92
N ASP A 106 11.71 -9.10 20.32
CA ASP A 106 12.98 -8.75 20.98
C ASP A 106 13.91 -8.00 20.00
N PHE A 107 15.06 -7.52 20.49
CA PHE A 107 15.99 -6.74 19.66
C PHE A 107 16.82 -7.61 18.72
N GLU A 108 17.00 -8.89 19.04
CA GLU A 108 17.61 -9.89 18.16
C GLU A 108 16.76 -10.08 16.89
N GLU A 109 15.44 -10.24 17.03
CA GLU A 109 14.52 -10.32 15.90
C GLU A 109 14.51 -9.01 15.10
N ASN A 110 14.54 -7.85 15.78
CA ASN A 110 14.61 -6.56 15.10
C ASN A 110 15.89 -6.41 14.26
N ALA A 111 17.05 -6.75 14.82
CA ALA A 111 18.34 -6.69 14.10
C ALA A 111 18.37 -7.65 12.91
N ALA A 112 17.84 -8.87 13.07
CA ALA A 112 17.71 -9.84 11.99
C ALA A 112 16.80 -9.32 10.85
N ALA A 113 15.68 -8.69 11.20
CA ALA A 113 14.77 -8.11 10.22
C ALA A 113 15.40 -6.92 9.46
N VAL A 114 16.13 -6.04 10.15
CA VAL A 114 16.85 -4.92 9.53
C VAL A 114 17.91 -5.43 8.55
N ALA A 115 18.68 -6.44 8.94
CA ALA A 115 19.70 -7.06 8.08
C ALA A 115 19.06 -7.73 6.85
N ALA A 116 18.00 -8.51 7.04
CA ALA A 116 17.30 -9.19 5.96
C ALA A 116 16.64 -8.22 4.98
N ALA A 117 16.14 -7.08 5.48
CA ALA A 117 15.55 -6.02 4.67
C ALA A 117 16.59 -5.22 3.87
N GLY A 118 17.88 -5.33 4.19
CA GLY A 118 18.92 -4.46 3.65
C GLY A 118 18.66 -2.99 3.98
N ALA A 119 18.01 -2.71 5.10
CA ALA A 119 17.65 -1.34 5.47
C ALA A 119 18.89 -0.59 5.98
N GLU A 120 19.10 0.63 5.49
CA GLU A 120 20.20 1.49 5.94
C GLU A 120 19.74 2.57 6.93
N ILE A 121 18.41 2.77 7.02
CA ILE A 121 17.79 3.73 7.94
C ILE A 121 16.81 3.00 8.83
N VAL A 122 16.96 3.22 10.12
CA VAL A 122 16.08 2.65 11.14
C VAL A 122 15.51 3.77 12.01
N THR A 123 14.19 3.81 12.15
CA THR A 123 13.52 4.79 13.01
C THR A 123 13.53 4.35 14.47
N VAL A 124 13.85 5.26 15.37
CA VAL A 124 13.96 4.99 16.81
C VAL A 124 13.11 5.97 17.61
N ALA A 125 12.36 5.47 18.58
CA ALA A 125 11.63 6.32 19.52
C ALA A 125 12.56 6.69 20.68
N VAL A 126 12.58 7.97 21.04
CA VAL A 126 13.38 8.47 22.15
C VAL A 126 12.57 8.32 23.43
N ARG A 127 13.08 7.53 24.39
CA ARG A 127 12.39 7.28 25.67
C ARG A 127 13.31 7.61 26.84
N ARG A 128 12.70 7.93 27.99
CA ARG A 128 13.44 8.10 29.25
C ARG A 128 14.00 6.75 29.68
N VAL A 129 15.27 6.74 30.07
CA VAL A 129 15.90 5.58 30.68
C VAL A 129 15.22 5.28 32.02
N ASN A 130 14.86 4.03 32.26
CA ASN A 130 14.43 3.58 33.58
C ASN A 130 15.65 3.42 34.48
N VAL A 131 15.93 4.42 35.33
CA VAL A 131 17.11 4.42 36.20
C VAL A 131 17.04 3.40 37.34
N MET A 132 15.88 2.80 37.59
CA MET A 132 15.68 1.80 38.64
C MET A 132 15.97 0.37 38.18
N ASP A 133 15.96 0.13 36.87
CA ASP A 133 16.18 -1.19 36.28
C ASP A 133 17.27 -1.09 35.20
N ARG A 134 18.50 -1.36 35.61
CA ARG A 134 19.71 -1.18 34.78
C ARG A 134 19.98 -2.36 33.84
N ASN A 135 19.20 -3.44 33.94
CA ASN A 135 19.42 -4.68 33.19
C ASN A 135 18.56 -4.79 31.93
N GLN A 136 17.80 -3.75 31.58
CA GLN A 136 17.02 -3.78 30.35
C GLN A 136 17.94 -3.69 29.14
N PRO A 137 17.71 -4.52 28.11
CA PRO A 137 18.50 -4.48 26.90
C PRO A 137 18.35 -3.13 26.20
N VAL A 138 19.41 -2.68 25.54
CA VAL A 138 19.44 -1.40 24.81
C VAL A 138 19.58 -1.69 23.33
N LEU A 139 18.77 -1.03 22.51
CA LEU A 139 18.77 -1.23 21.05
C LEU A 139 20.16 -1.12 20.40
N MET A 140 21.00 -0.21 20.91
CA MET A 140 22.36 0.03 20.38
C MET A 140 23.30 -1.18 20.57
N ASP A 141 22.97 -2.11 21.46
CA ASP A 141 23.74 -3.35 21.63
C ASP A 141 23.48 -4.34 20.47
N TYR A 142 22.40 -4.13 19.71
CA TYR A 142 21.93 -5.04 18.65
C TYR A 142 22.01 -4.43 17.25
N ILE A 143 21.77 -3.13 17.14
CA ILE A 143 21.89 -2.39 15.88
C ILE A 143 22.99 -1.33 16.07
N ASP A 144 24.06 -1.48 15.30
CA ASP A 144 25.23 -0.62 15.40
C ASP A 144 24.97 0.73 14.71
N PRO A 145 24.98 1.87 15.43
CA PRO A 145 24.74 3.19 14.86
C PRO A 145 25.87 3.66 13.92
N GLN A 146 27.01 2.95 13.88
CA GLN A 146 28.07 3.19 12.88
C GLN A 146 27.75 2.55 11.53
N LYS A 147 26.89 1.52 11.51
CA LYS A 147 26.49 0.80 10.28
C LYS A 147 25.13 1.23 9.77
N ILE A 148 24.21 1.57 10.68
CA ILE A 148 22.83 1.94 10.37
C ILE A 148 22.58 3.38 10.77
N THR A 149 21.93 4.14 9.89
CA THR A 149 21.51 5.51 10.22
C THR A 149 20.27 5.47 11.10
N TYR A 150 20.41 6.00 12.32
CA TYR A 150 19.30 6.17 13.25
C TYR A 150 18.52 7.41 12.90
N LEU A 151 17.21 7.25 12.70
CA LEU A 151 16.28 8.34 12.45
C LEU A 151 15.35 8.51 13.67
N PRO A 152 15.70 9.38 14.64
CA PRO A 152 14.88 9.59 15.81
C PRO A 152 13.52 10.19 15.42
N ASN A 153 12.46 9.72 16.08
CA ASN A 153 11.09 10.19 15.87
C ASN A 153 10.46 10.72 17.17
N THR A 154 9.31 11.39 17.04
CA THR A 154 8.57 12.02 18.14
C THR A 154 7.39 11.18 18.61
N ALA A 155 7.48 9.85 18.51
CA ALA A 155 6.43 8.96 19.00
C ALA A 155 6.22 9.16 20.51
N GLY A 156 4.98 9.42 20.92
CA GLY A 156 4.62 9.71 22.31
C GLY A 156 4.63 11.21 22.69
N CYS A 157 4.93 12.10 21.75
CA CYS A 157 4.73 13.55 21.93
C CYS A 157 3.30 13.93 21.54
N PHE A 158 2.66 14.78 22.34
CA PHE A 158 1.27 15.23 22.11
C PHE A 158 1.15 16.71 21.72
N ASN A 159 2.26 17.46 21.79
CA ASN A 159 2.35 18.85 21.37
C ASN A 159 3.74 19.16 20.77
N ALA A 160 3.87 20.33 20.17
CA ALA A 160 5.09 20.77 19.50
C ALA A 160 6.27 20.94 20.48
N ASP A 161 6.02 21.44 21.69
CA ASP A 161 7.07 21.68 22.68
C ASP A 161 7.71 20.36 23.13
N ASP A 162 6.90 19.32 23.36
CA ASP A 162 7.35 17.97 23.69
C ASP A 162 8.16 17.36 22.54
N ALA A 163 7.69 17.53 21.30
CA ALA A 163 8.38 17.04 20.10
C ALA A 163 9.76 17.70 19.93
N ILE A 164 9.82 19.03 20.02
CA ILE A 164 11.07 19.79 19.92
C ILE A 164 12.04 19.40 21.04
N ARG A 165 11.54 19.30 22.28
CA ARG A 165 12.37 18.88 23.43
C ARG A 165 12.93 17.47 23.21
N THR A 166 12.12 16.54 22.73
CA THR A 166 12.52 15.16 22.46
C THR A 166 13.62 15.10 21.41
N LEU A 167 13.48 15.82 20.30
CA LEU A 167 14.49 15.84 19.23
C LEU A 167 15.77 16.59 19.63
N ARG A 168 15.69 17.62 20.50
CA ARG A 168 16.89 18.24 21.08
C ARG A 168 17.71 17.26 21.92
N LEU A 169 17.04 16.37 22.66
CA LEU A 169 17.72 15.32 23.43
C LEU A 169 18.31 14.23 22.52
N ALA A 170 17.63 13.89 21.43
CA ALA A 170 18.07 12.86 20.49
C ALA A 170 19.28 13.26 19.61
N ARG A 171 19.58 14.56 19.58
CA ARG A 171 20.69 15.11 18.79
C ARG A 171 22.05 14.85 19.43
N GLU A 172 22.10 14.79 20.76
CA GLU A 172 23.32 14.57 21.55
C GLU A 172 23.64 13.08 21.64
#